data_AF-A0A7S4WJS2-F1
#
_entry.id   AF-A0A7S4WJS2-F1
#
_cell.length_a   1.000
_cell.length_b   1.000
_cell.length_c   1.000
_cell.angle_alpha   90.00
_cell.angle_beta   90.00
_cell.angle_gamma   90.00
#
_symmetry.space_group_name_H-M   'P 1'
#
loop_
_entity.id
_entity.type
_entity.pdbx_description
1 polymer ?
#
loop_
_entity_poly.entity_id
_entity_poly.type
_entity_poly.pdbx_seq_one_letter_code
_entity_poly.pdbx_strand_id
1 'polypeptide(L)'
;KPERVPRNVGLAGKLGCDFLAKHGLCCLAFDEEARTVRVVEGMEPAACVNLEYLSLALQVRMQAGREPLFSLDPVDPKMDPKTTMQTKRFEPEWLMGTSLGEVMFQADYHLKELSMGEYEQ
;
A
#
# COMPACT_ATOMS: atom_id res chain seq x y z
N LYS A 1 -8.89 9.14 -9.62
CA LYS A 1 -8.55 7.82 -10.21
C LYS A 1 -7.16 7.45 -9.71
N PRO A 2 -6.91 6.26 -9.13
CA PRO A 2 -5.57 5.89 -8.70
C PRO A 2 -4.65 5.87 -9.93
N GLU A 3 -3.60 6.69 -9.92
CA GLU A 3 -2.80 6.98 -11.13
C GLU A 3 -2.11 5.74 -11.70
N ARG A 4 -1.82 4.73 -10.86
CA ARG A 4 -1.40 3.39 -11.28
C ARG A 4 -1.32 2.46 -10.07
N VAL A 5 -1.93 1.29 -10.11
CA VAL A 5 -1.64 0.24 -9.12
C VAL A 5 -0.26 -0.35 -9.44
N PRO A 6 0.69 -0.38 -8.50
CA PRO A 6 1.98 -1.03 -8.68
C PRO A 6 1.78 -2.50 -9.07
N ARG A 7 2.45 -2.95 -10.14
CA ARG A 7 2.40 -4.35 -10.57
C ARG A 7 3.41 -5.16 -9.76
N ASN A 8 3.00 -6.31 -9.24
CA ASN A 8 3.84 -7.17 -8.41
C ASN A 8 4.33 -8.44 -9.14
N VAL A 9 4.19 -8.51 -10.47
CA VAL A 9 4.53 -9.68 -11.32
C VAL A 9 5.96 -10.18 -11.11
N GLY A 10 6.94 -9.27 -11.03
CA GLY A 10 8.35 -9.65 -10.84
C GLY A 10 8.64 -10.28 -9.48
N LEU A 11 7.84 -9.94 -8.45
CA LEU A 11 7.94 -10.53 -7.12
C LEU A 11 7.12 -11.81 -7.02
N ALA A 12 5.97 -11.88 -7.70
CA ALA A 12 5.19 -13.11 -7.83
C ALA A 12 6.07 -14.26 -8.36
N GLY A 13 6.96 -14.00 -9.33
CA GLY A 13 7.89 -15.02 -9.79
C GLY A 13 8.94 -15.46 -8.77
N LYS A 14 9.46 -14.54 -7.96
CA LYS A 14 10.35 -14.92 -6.85
C LYS A 14 9.65 -15.77 -5.78
N LEU A 15 8.33 -15.65 -5.68
CA LEU A 15 7.49 -16.41 -4.75
C LEU A 15 6.95 -17.71 -5.37
N GLY A 16 7.37 -18.08 -6.59
CA GLY A 16 6.86 -19.26 -7.29
C GLY A 16 5.39 -19.15 -7.70
N CYS A 17 4.87 -17.93 -7.78
CA CYS A 17 3.47 -17.61 -8.10
C CYS A 17 3.29 -17.17 -9.57
N ASP A 18 4.22 -17.55 -10.45
CA ASP A 18 4.24 -17.17 -11.88
C ASP A 18 2.95 -17.50 -12.63
N PHE A 19 2.23 -18.54 -12.19
CA PHE A 19 1.01 -19.02 -12.81
C PHE A 19 -0.21 -18.10 -12.62
N LEU A 20 -0.18 -17.19 -11.65
CA LEU A 20 -1.30 -16.31 -11.27
C LEU A 20 -1.18 -14.88 -11.81
N ALA A 21 -0.01 -14.50 -12.36
CA ALA A 21 0.29 -13.10 -12.64
C ALA A 21 -0.17 -12.61 -14.03
N LYS A 22 -1.25 -13.19 -14.60
CA LYS A 22 -1.73 -12.82 -15.95
C LYS A 22 -2.33 -11.41 -16.00
N HIS A 23 -3.02 -11.00 -14.93
CA HIS A 23 -3.66 -9.69 -14.79
C HIS A 23 -2.95 -8.76 -13.79
N GLY A 24 -1.79 -9.19 -13.27
CA GLY A 24 -0.77 -8.29 -12.72
C GLY A 24 -0.74 -8.10 -11.21
N LEU A 25 -1.69 -8.67 -10.46
CA LEU A 25 -1.76 -8.62 -9.00
C LEU A 25 -1.82 -10.03 -8.41
N CYS A 26 -0.81 -10.38 -7.63
CA CYS A 26 -0.76 -11.56 -6.78
C CYS A 26 -1.21 -11.20 -5.36
N CYS A 27 -2.26 -11.85 -4.86
CA CYS A 27 -2.89 -11.53 -3.57
C CYS A 27 -3.10 -12.78 -2.71
N LEU A 28 -3.41 -12.57 -1.43
CA LEU A 28 -3.93 -13.58 -0.52
C LEU A 28 -5.41 -13.36 -0.30
N ALA A 29 -6.19 -14.42 -0.40
CA ALA A 29 -7.60 -14.43 -0.03
C ALA A 29 -7.87 -15.58 0.93
N PHE A 30 -8.90 -15.40 1.78
CA PHE A 30 -9.40 -16.47 2.63
C PHE A 30 -10.47 -17.25 1.86
N ASP A 31 -10.23 -18.54 1.65
CA ASP A 31 -11.25 -19.45 1.14
C ASP A 31 -12.13 -19.88 2.31
N GLU A 32 -13.38 -19.42 2.31
CA GLU A 32 -14.35 -19.69 3.38
C GLU A 32 -14.79 -21.16 3.44
N GLU A 33 -14.92 -21.83 2.29
CA GLU A 33 -15.37 -23.22 2.21
C GLU A 33 -14.30 -24.17 2.78
N ALA A 34 -13.06 -24.01 2.34
CA ALA A 34 -11.94 -24.81 2.82
C ALA A 34 -11.37 -24.30 4.16
N ARG A 35 -11.74 -23.10 4.60
CA ARG A 35 -11.18 -22.38 5.76
C ARG A 35 -9.65 -22.25 5.69
N THR A 36 -9.14 -21.90 4.52
CA THR A 36 -7.68 -21.80 4.26
C THR A 36 -7.32 -20.48 3.60
N VAL A 37 -6.10 -20.00 3.84
CA VAL A 37 -5.54 -18.86 3.08
C VAL A 37 -4.91 -19.39 1.81
N ARG A 38 -5.22 -18.76 0.67
CA ARG A 38 -4.69 -19.14 -0.64
C ARG A 38 -4.11 -17.94 -1.38
N VAL A 39 -3.12 -18.21 -2.22
CA VAL A 39 -2.64 -17.22 -3.19
C VAL A 39 -3.60 -17.23 -4.38
N VAL A 40 -4.07 -16.04 -4.75
CA VAL A 40 -5.05 -15.83 -5.82
C VAL A 40 -4.62 -14.66 -6.71
N GLU A 41 -5.23 -14.58 -7.88
CA GLU A 41 -5.17 -13.39 -8.71
C GLU A 41 -6.08 -12.30 -8.14
N GLY A 42 -5.56 -11.09 -8.01
CA GLY A 42 -6.24 -9.95 -7.40
C GLY A 42 -7.30 -9.32 -8.32
N MET A 43 -8.38 -10.05 -8.60
CA MET A 43 -9.51 -9.56 -9.40
C MET A 43 -10.46 -8.65 -8.61
N GLU A 44 -10.60 -8.91 -7.30
CA GLU A 44 -11.46 -8.14 -6.40
C GLU A 44 -10.63 -7.57 -5.24
N PRO A 45 -10.28 -6.27 -5.26
CA PRO A 45 -9.41 -5.66 -4.25
C PRO A 45 -9.98 -5.70 -2.83
N ALA A 46 -11.31 -5.73 -2.66
CA ALA A 46 -11.95 -5.77 -1.35
C ALA A 46 -11.90 -7.15 -0.67
N ALA A 47 -11.74 -8.21 -1.45
CA ALA A 47 -11.77 -9.60 -0.97
C ALA A 47 -10.37 -10.20 -0.77
N CYS A 48 -9.30 -9.44 -1.04
CA CYS A 48 -7.94 -9.95 -0.99
C CYS A 48 -6.92 -8.91 -0.52
N VAL A 49 -5.79 -9.40 -0.01
CA VAL A 49 -4.66 -8.58 0.41
C VAL A 49 -3.53 -8.76 -0.58
N ASN A 50 -3.00 -7.67 -1.14
CA ASN A 50 -1.83 -7.76 -2.01
C ASN A 50 -0.65 -8.36 -1.25
N LEU A 51 -0.06 -9.42 -1.81
CA LEU A 51 0.98 -10.21 -1.15
C LEU A 51 2.27 -9.40 -0.92
N GLU A 52 2.60 -8.49 -1.84
CA GLU A 52 3.77 -7.62 -1.70
C GLU A 52 3.58 -6.61 -0.57
N TYR A 53 2.39 -6.02 -0.46
CA TYR A 53 2.07 -5.06 0.60
C TYR A 53 2.15 -5.73 1.97
N LEU A 54 1.60 -6.94 2.09
CA LEU A 54 1.71 -7.74 3.30
C LEU A 54 3.17 -8.10 3.61
N SER A 55 3.94 -8.55 2.61
CA SER A 55 5.34 -8.92 2.80
C SER A 55 6.18 -7.75 3.31
N LEU A 56 6.01 -6.56 2.74
CA LEU A 56 6.70 -5.34 3.17
C LEU A 56 6.26 -4.92 4.58
N ALA A 57 4.96 -4.97 4.89
CA ALA A 57 4.45 -4.65 6.23
C ALA A 57 5.01 -5.61 7.30
N LEU A 58 5.06 -6.92 7.00
CA LEU A 58 5.67 -7.92 7.87
C LEU A 58 7.17 -7.66 8.05
N GLN A 59 7.88 -7.29 6.98
CA GLN A 59 9.30 -6.94 7.06
C GLN A 59 9.54 -5.74 7.98
N VAL A 60 8.69 -4.70 7.91
CA VAL A 60 8.75 -3.56 8.84
C VAL A 60 8.52 -4.04 10.28
N ARG A 61 7.51 -4.88 10.52
CA ARG A 61 7.22 -5.41 11.86
C ARG A 61 8.37 -6.22 12.42
N MET A 62 9.01 -7.05 11.59
CA MET A 62 10.16 -7.87 11.99
C MET A 62 11.40 -7.04 12.29
N GLN A 63 11.68 -6.00 11.50
CA GLN A 63 12.91 -5.22 11.62
C GLN A 63 12.80 -4.05 12.62
N ALA A 64 11.67 -3.35 12.62
CA ALA A 64 11.45 -2.14 13.40
C ALA A 64 10.53 -2.36 14.62
N GLY A 65 9.95 -3.55 14.79
CA GLY A 65 9.07 -3.87 15.92
C GLY A 65 7.74 -3.12 15.89
N ARG A 66 7.35 -2.51 14.77
CA ARG A 66 6.12 -1.70 14.63
C ARG A 66 5.51 -1.82 13.23
N GLU A 67 4.34 -1.23 13.03
CA GLU A 67 3.68 -1.18 11.74
C GLU A 67 4.29 -0.11 10.83
N PRO A 68 4.21 -0.26 9.49
CA PRO A 68 4.61 0.78 8.55
C PRO A 68 3.79 2.05 8.79
N LEU A 69 4.45 3.20 8.74
CA LEU A 69 3.79 4.50 8.90
C LEU A 69 4.15 5.44 7.75
N PHE A 70 3.16 6.22 7.33
CA PHE A 70 3.30 7.31 6.37
C PHE A 70 2.65 8.56 6.95
N SER A 71 3.29 9.72 6.77
CA SER A 71 2.70 11.02 7.07
C SER A 71 3.18 12.10 6.09
N LEU A 72 2.36 13.13 5.92
CA LEU A 72 2.78 14.39 5.32
C LEU A 72 3.08 15.37 6.45
N ASP A 73 4.37 15.58 6.70
CA ASP A 73 4.83 16.46 7.77
C ASP A 73 5.13 17.86 7.22
N PRO A 74 4.84 18.93 7.96
CA PRO A 74 5.27 20.27 7.57
C PRO A 74 6.80 20.35 7.58
N VAL A 75 7.39 20.94 6.54
CA VAL A 75 8.84 21.16 6.45
C VAL A 75 9.32 22.09 7.57
N ASP A 76 8.53 23.11 7.89
CA ASP A 76 8.69 23.92 9.10
C ASP A 76 7.42 23.83 9.96
N PRO A 77 7.48 23.17 11.14
CA PRO A 77 6.33 23.04 12.04
C PRO A 77 5.92 24.36 12.70
N LYS A 78 6.70 25.44 12.55
CA LYS A 78 6.39 26.77 13.10
C LYS A 78 5.67 27.67 12.09
N MET A 79 5.65 27.30 10.82
CA MET A 79 4.94 28.01 9.77
C MET A 79 3.46 27.63 9.75
N ASP A 80 2.61 28.51 9.20
CA ASP A 80 1.19 28.23 9.04
C ASP A 80 1.00 26.93 8.23
N PRO A 81 0.26 25.93 8.75
CA PRO A 81 -0.03 24.67 8.05
C PRO A 81 -0.61 24.85 6.65
N LYS A 82 -1.24 26.00 6.35
CA LYS A 82 -1.81 26.32 5.04
C LYS A 82 -0.80 26.79 4.01
N THR A 83 0.37 27.25 4.43
CA THR A 83 1.38 27.85 3.55
C THR A 83 2.71 27.11 3.57
N THR A 84 2.96 26.32 4.62
CA THR A 84 4.16 25.50 4.74
C THR A 84 4.15 24.36 3.73
N MET A 85 5.30 24.12 3.10
CA MET A 85 5.49 22.95 2.25
C MET A 85 5.42 21.69 3.11
N GLN A 86 4.90 20.60 2.55
CA GLN A 86 4.84 19.30 3.22
C GLN A 86 5.88 18.35 2.62
N THR A 87 6.42 17.47 3.45
CA THR A 87 7.34 16.41 3.06
C THR A 87 6.72 15.03 3.32
N LYS A 88 7.00 14.08 2.42
CA LYS A 88 6.61 12.68 2.56
C LYS A 88 7.52 12.00 3.58
N ARG A 89 6.99 11.65 4.75
CA ARG A 89 7.71 10.90 5.78
C ARG A 89 7.25 9.46 5.78
N PHE A 90 8.21 8.56 5.64
CA PHE A 90 8.00 7.12 5.72
C PHE A 90 8.74 6.54 6.91
N GLU A 91 8.12 5.56 7.53
CA GLU A 91 8.62 4.93 8.73
C GLU A 91 8.48 3.42 8.63
N PRO A 92 9.58 2.71 8.34
CA PRO A 92 10.96 3.17 8.12
C PRO A 92 11.19 3.88 6.77
N GLU A 93 12.26 4.68 6.68
CA GLU A 93 12.59 5.51 5.50
C GLU A 93 12.70 4.70 4.20
N TRP A 94 13.19 3.45 4.29
CA TRP A 94 13.34 2.58 3.12
C TRP A 94 12.02 2.16 2.47
N LEU A 95 10.86 2.42 3.08
CA LEU A 95 9.57 2.24 2.42
C LEU A 95 9.38 3.20 1.25
N MET A 96 10.13 4.31 1.21
CA MET A 96 10.11 5.24 0.08
C MET A 96 10.50 4.52 -1.22
N GLY A 97 9.70 4.70 -2.28
CA GLY A 97 9.92 4.04 -3.57
C GLY A 97 9.52 2.56 -3.61
N THR A 98 8.98 2.02 -2.52
CA THR A 98 8.32 0.70 -2.53
C THR A 98 6.86 0.81 -2.95
N SER A 99 6.28 -0.29 -3.42
CA SER A 99 4.87 -0.35 -3.78
C SER A 99 3.93 -0.06 -2.60
N LEU A 100 4.26 -0.57 -1.40
CA LEU A 100 3.51 -0.28 -0.18
C LEU A 100 3.59 1.22 0.17
N GLY A 101 4.79 1.81 0.12
CA GLY A 101 4.97 3.25 0.41
C GLY A 101 4.15 4.13 -0.52
N GLU A 102 4.18 3.88 -1.83
CA GLU A 102 3.37 4.65 -2.79
C GLU A 102 1.86 4.50 -2.54
N VAL A 103 1.39 3.30 -2.19
CA VAL A 103 -0.02 3.08 -1.84
C VAL A 103 -0.41 3.82 -0.56
N MET A 104 0.44 3.85 0.46
CA MET A 104 0.18 4.58 1.69
C MET A 104 0.05 6.09 1.42
N PHE A 105 0.90 6.65 0.56
CA PHE A 105 0.80 8.04 0.13
C PHE A 105 -0.50 8.31 -0.66
N GLN A 106 -0.82 7.47 -1.65
CA GLN A 106 -2.04 7.62 -2.44
C GLN A 106 -3.30 7.51 -1.58
N ALA A 107 -3.33 6.60 -0.61
CA ALA A 107 -4.45 6.42 0.30
C ALA A 107 -4.67 7.66 1.18
N ASP A 108 -3.62 8.20 1.80
CA ASP A 108 -3.68 9.42 2.61
C ASP A 108 -4.12 10.63 1.78
N TYR A 109 -3.59 10.76 0.56
CA TYR A 109 -3.96 11.83 -0.36
C TYR A 109 -5.44 11.74 -0.78
N HIS A 110 -5.92 10.56 -1.20
CA HIS A 110 -7.32 10.39 -1.61
C HIS A 110 -8.30 10.57 -0.45
N LEU A 111 -7.95 10.11 0.77
CA LEU A 111 -8.78 10.34 1.95
C LEU A 111 -8.94 11.84 2.25
N LYS A 112 -7.90 12.64 1.99
CA LYS A 112 -7.95 14.09 2.13
C LYS A 112 -8.85 14.74 1.07
N GLU A 113 -8.72 14.35 -0.20
CA GLU A 113 -9.61 14.84 -1.27
C GLU A 113 -11.09 14.51 -0.95
N LEU A 114 -11.38 13.28 -0.52
CA LEU A 114 -12.72 12.86 -0.09
C LEU A 114 -13.23 13.68 1.10
N SER A 115 -12.38 13.95 2.08
CA SER A 115 -12.75 14.72 3.28
C SER A 115 -12.97 16.22 2.99
N MET A 116 -12.35 16.74 1.93
CA MET A 116 -12.53 18.13 1.48
C MET A 116 -13.74 18.32 0.57
N GLY A 117 -14.49 17.24 0.27
CA GLY A 117 -15.71 17.29 -0.54
C GLY A 117 -15.44 17.48 -2.04
N GLU A 118 -14.23 17.14 -2.50
CA GLU A 118 -13.86 17.25 -3.92
C GLU A 118 -14.53 16.17 -4.80
N TYR A 119 -15.10 15.12 -4.18
CA TYR A 119 -15.84 14.05 -4.85
C TYR A 119 -17.16 13.75 -4.11
N GLU A 120 -18.22 13.42 -4.86
CA GLU A 120 -19.46 12.87 -4.28
C GLU A 120 -19.20 11.48 -3.66
N GLN A 121 -19.73 11.26 -2.46
CA GLN A 121 -19.58 10.01 -1.69
C GLN A 121 -20.57 8.93 -2.11
#